data_AF-A0A950SWQ6-F1
#
_entry.id   AF-A0A950SWQ6-F1
#
_cell.length_a   1.000
_cell.length_b   1.000
_cell.length_c   1.000
_cell.angle_alpha   90.00
_cell.angle_beta   90.00
_cell.angle_gamma   90.00
#
_symmetry.space_group_name_H-M   'P 1'
#
loop_
_entity.id
_entity.type
_entity.pdbx_description
1 polymer ?
#
loop_
_entity_poly.entity_id
_entity_poly.type
_entity_poly.pdbx_seq_one_letter_code
_entity_poly.pdbx_strand_id
1 'polypeptide(L)'
;VAPNWIIADDPQSLGEAIMLGALVTYIARTQDRLGLLCTAFLVVLGGFVKHNLVAIPAAVTLDLAIRAPRQLLFWMGCCTGFGGGFLALTQLVAGNDFIDHLLSPRIFGWPGARYHLLKYLRLFKFPLAAVALGAPSVLAGDRMILAVWGTAAIGTATILSGFEGTSYNMFQDAAVFLGIAAGVMMSELRKRDITGRFAGALPLVLPFLIGEPILARVPDIAAQAYHSRAILNADQKRQELFLADAEYIAQGHGPVICESLLLCYTAGRPFILDPFNSRQYMLSGRLDQAELVRRIAAHEFAVIQLHADVCDDPTTPSCHILHYRQKIDRFTDDVLYAIDRYYKVGRRSDFGSFYIPK
;
A
#
# COMPACT_ATOMS: atom_id res chain seq x y z
N VAL A 1 -4.19 1.18 -16.15
CA VAL A 1 -4.79 1.21 -14.79
C VAL A 1 -3.91 2.05 -13.86
N ALA A 2 -4.08 3.37 -13.90
CA ALA A 2 -3.48 4.35 -13.02
C ALA A 2 -4.48 5.34 -12.35
N PRO A 3 -5.76 5.49 -12.80
CA PRO A 3 -6.67 6.44 -12.14
C PRO A 3 -7.12 5.96 -10.76
N ASN A 4 -7.00 4.68 -10.44
CA ASN A 4 -7.47 4.11 -9.17
C ASN A 4 -6.67 4.56 -7.92
N TRP A 5 -5.68 5.43 -8.05
CA TRP A 5 -4.78 5.79 -6.94
C TRP A 5 -4.76 7.28 -6.60
N ILE A 6 -5.09 8.17 -7.55
CA ILE A 6 -5.21 9.61 -7.28
C ILE A 6 -6.49 9.91 -6.47
N ILE A 7 -7.46 8.99 -6.49
CA ILE A 7 -8.73 9.07 -5.73
C ILE A 7 -8.77 8.00 -4.61
N ALA A 8 -7.80 7.09 -4.56
CA ALA A 8 -7.70 6.18 -3.42
C ALA A 8 -7.27 6.99 -2.20
N ASP A 9 -8.07 6.93 -1.15
CA ASP A 9 -7.71 7.41 0.18
C ASP A 9 -6.64 6.48 0.78
N ASP A 10 -5.44 6.43 0.17
CA ASP A 10 -4.28 5.71 0.70
C ASP A 10 -3.49 6.66 1.61
N PRO A 11 -3.40 6.37 2.92
CA PRO A 11 -2.64 7.20 3.86
C PRO A 11 -1.14 7.26 3.56
N GLN A 12 -0.62 6.41 2.66
CA GLN A 12 0.80 6.38 2.29
C GLN A 12 1.31 7.76 1.85
N SER A 13 0.59 8.47 0.98
CA SER A 13 1.04 9.75 0.44
C SER A 13 1.07 10.86 1.49
N LEU A 14 0.10 10.87 2.41
CA LEU A 14 0.07 11.81 3.52
C LEU A 14 1.20 11.52 4.51
N GLY A 15 1.39 10.25 4.88
CA GLY A 15 2.48 9.84 5.77
C GLY A 15 3.85 10.20 5.20
N GLU A 16 4.04 9.96 3.90
CA GLU A 16 5.26 10.31 3.17
C GLU A 16 5.54 11.82 3.20
N ALA A 17 4.53 12.66 2.95
CA ALA A 17 4.67 14.11 3.01
C ALA A 17 5.09 14.59 4.41
N ILE A 18 4.53 14.00 5.47
CA ILE A 18 4.89 14.31 6.86
C ILE A 18 6.33 13.85 7.15
N MET A 19 6.72 12.66 6.70
CA MET A 19 8.07 12.12 6.86
C MET A 19 9.12 12.96 6.13
N LEU A 20 8.82 13.42 4.91
CA LEU A 20 9.66 14.36 4.18
C LEU A 20 9.80 15.69 4.93
N GLY A 21 8.71 16.20 5.52
CA GLY A 21 8.76 17.36 6.41
C GLY A 21 9.69 17.15 7.60
N ALA A 22 9.69 15.95 8.19
CA ALA A 22 10.62 15.57 9.25
C ALA A 22 12.08 15.58 8.75
N LEU A 23 12.34 14.96 7.60
CA LEU A 23 13.68 14.93 6.98
C LEU A 23 14.17 16.35 6.67
N VAL A 24 13.33 17.21 6.10
CA VAL A 24 13.65 18.61 5.83
C VAL A 24 13.96 19.36 7.13
N THR A 25 13.17 19.15 8.17
CA THR A 25 13.40 19.77 9.50
C THR A 25 14.75 19.35 10.09
N TYR A 26 15.11 18.07 9.93
CA TYR A 26 16.38 17.51 10.40
C TYR A 26 17.59 18.09 9.66
N ILE A 27 17.52 18.21 8.33
CA ILE A 27 18.65 18.68 7.50
C ILE A 27 18.79 20.21 7.46
N ALA A 28 17.69 20.96 7.59
CA ALA A 28 17.69 22.41 7.35
C ALA A 28 18.18 23.24 8.56
N ARG A 29 18.12 22.69 9.78
CA ARG A 29 18.49 23.41 11.00
C ARG A 29 19.78 22.82 11.58
N THR A 30 20.57 23.65 12.27
CA THR A 30 21.57 23.13 13.20
C THR A 30 20.85 22.21 14.19
N GLN A 31 21.43 21.05 14.49
CA GLN A 31 20.83 20.00 15.33
C GLN A 31 20.72 20.46 16.80
N ASP A 32 19.85 21.43 17.06
CA ASP A 32 19.46 21.85 18.39
C ASP A 32 18.30 20.99 18.91
N ARG A 33 18.02 21.09 20.21
CA ARG A 33 16.99 20.25 20.84
C ARG A 33 15.59 20.51 20.27
N LEU A 34 15.30 21.73 19.85
CA LEU A 34 14.00 22.07 19.29
C LEU A 34 13.81 21.45 17.90
N GLY A 35 14.83 21.53 17.03
CA GLY A 35 14.81 20.88 15.73
C GLY A 35 14.64 19.36 15.83
N LEU A 36 15.34 18.72 16.76
CA LEU A 36 15.18 17.28 17.02
C LEU A 36 13.81 16.93 17.60
N LEU A 37 13.26 17.76 18.49
CA LEU A 37 11.90 17.56 19.02
C LEU A 37 10.86 17.65 17.89
N CYS A 38 10.95 18.66 17.04
CA CYS A 38 10.06 18.81 15.88
C CYS A 38 10.21 17.64 14.88
N THR A 39 11.45 17.22 14.61
CA THR A 39 11.73 16.07 13.75
C THR A 39 11.11 14.79 14.33
N ALA A 40 11.28 14.55 15.63
CA ALA A 40 10.74 13.37 16.30
C ALA A 40 9.20 13.36 16.29
N PHE A 41 8.58 14.51 16.52
CA PHE A 41 7.13 14.67 16.43
C PHE A 41 6.62 14.31 15.03
N LEU A 42 7.23 14.86 13.97
CA LEU A 42 6.82 14.60 12.59
C LEU A 42 7.08 13.15 12.18
N VAL A 43 8.21 12.56 12.57
CA VAL A 43 8.50 11.13 12.31
C VAL A 43 7.44 10.24 12.97
N VAL A 44 7.12 10.47 14.25
CA VAL A 44 6.12 9.66 14.94
C VAL A 44 4.74 9.88 14.33
N LEU A 45 4.36 11.13 14.02
CA LEU A 45 3.10 11.43 13.35
C LEU A 45 2.99 10.74 11.99
N GLY A 46 4.03 10.79 11.16
CA GLY A 46 4.07 10.09 9.89
C GLY A 46 3.94 8.57 10.06
N GLY A 47 4.55 8.00 11.10
CA GLY A 47 4.46 6.58 11.42
C GLY A 47 3.07 6.16 11.88
N PHE A 48 2.35 7.03 12.58
CA PHE A 48 0.95 6.81 12.96
C PHE A 48 -0.02 6.95 11.79
N VAL A 49 0.29 7.81 10.81
CA VAL A 49 -0.45 7.84 9.53
C VAL A 49 -0.17 6.57 8.72
N LYS A 50 1.10 6.14 8.64
CA LYS A 50 1.51 4.93 7.94
C LYS A 50 2.75 4.29 8.57
N HIS A 51 2.55 3.14 9.22
CA HIS A 51 3.59 2.48 10.03
C HIS A 51 4.73 1.84 9.24
N ASN A 52 4.61 1.69 7.91
CA ASN A 52 5.66 1.12 7.07
C ASN A 52 6.76 2.13 6.69
N LEU A 53 6.61 3.40 7.05
CA LEU A 53 7.54 4.49 6.74
C LEU A 53 8.75 4.51 7.68
N VAL A 54 9.55 3.45 7.63
CA VAL A 54 10.66 3.23 8.56
C VAL A 54 12.01 3.76 8.05
N ALA A 55 12.12 4.12 6.77
CA ALA A 55 13.41 4.40 6.16
C ALA A 55 14.01 5.73 6.61
N ILE A 56 13.21 6.81 6.64
CA ILE A 56 13.62 8.11 7.17
C ILE A 56 13.98 8.05 8.67
N PRO A 57 13.17 7.47 9.58
CA PRO A 57 13.57 7.35 10.97
C PRO A 57 14.85 6.53 11.16
N ALA A 58 15.05 5.46 10.38
CA ALA A 58 16.29 4.69 10.41
C ALA A 58 17.49 5.54 9.96
N ALA A 59 17.33 6.34 8.90
CA ALA A 59 18.37 7.22 8.38
C ALA A 59 18.76 8.32 9.38
N VAL A 60 17.79 8.98 9.99
CA VAL A 60 18.01 9.99 11.05
C VAL A 60 18.70 9.36 12.27
N THR A 61 18.23 8.19 12.71
CA THR A 61 18.79 7.51 13.88
C THR A 61 20.25 7.10 13.65
N LEU A 62 20.56 6.55 12.48
CA LEU A 62 21.94 6.15 12.15
C LEU A 62 22.86 7.36 11.96
N ASP A 63 22.38 8.43 11.34
CA ASP A 63 23.16 9.66 11.19
C ASP A 63 23.49 10.30 12.56
N LEU A 64 22.50 10.37 13.48
CA LEU A 64 22.72 10.83 14.85
C LEU A 64 23.67 9.91 15.62
N ALA A 65 23.56 8.60 15.48
CA ALA A 65 24.44 7.64 16.16
C ALA A 65 25.91 7.84 15.77
N ILE A 66 26.18 8.20 14.51
CA ILE A 66 27.52 8.38 13.98
C ILE A 66 28.05 9.79 14.25
N ARG A 67 27.26 10.84 13.98
CA ARG A 67 27.74 12.24 14.01
C ARG A 67 27.49 12.94 15.35
N ALA A 68 26.42 12.60 16.04
CA ALA A 68 25.97 13.29 17.26
C ALA A 68 25.41 12.31 18.31
N PRO A 69 26.19 11.31 18.78
CA PRO A 69 25.68 10.25 19.66
C PRO A 69 25.09 10.78 20.98
N ARG A 70 25.52 11.97 21.43
CA ARG A 70 24.93 12.63 22.61
C ARG A 70 23.48 13.08 22.39
N GLN A 71 23.11 13.39 21.16
CA GLN A 71 21.76 13.78 20.78
C GLN A 71 20.86 12.57 20.48
N LEU A 72 21.44 11.41 20.19
CA LEU A 72 20.72 10.16 19.95
C LEU A 72 19.79 9.81 21.12
N LEU A 73 20.25 9.94 22.38
CA LEU A 73 19.42 9.65 23.55
C LEU A 73 18.21 10.59 23.66
N PHE A 74 18.41 11.88 23.34
CA PHE A 74 17.32 12.85 23.32
C PHE A 74 16.32 12.53 22.21
N TRP A 75 16.80 12.19 21.01
CA TRP A 75 15.99 11.73 19.89
C TRP A 75 15.14 10.51 20.26
N MET A 76 15.77 9.46 20.79
CA MET A 76 15.08 8.23 21.21
C MET A 76 14.06 8.49 22.33
N GLY A 77 14.38 9.40 23.27
CA GLY A 77 13.47 9.85 24.32
C GLY A 77 12.24 10.56 23.74
N CYS A 78 12.43 11.45 22.77
CA CYS A 78 11.32 12.14 22.10
C CYS A 78 10.45 11.17 21.29
N CYS A 79 11.05 10.29 20.49
CA CYS A 79 10.33 9.29 19.71
C CYS A 79 9.52 8.34 20.61
N THR A 80 10.12 7.88 21.71
CA THR A 80 9.43 7.03 22.71
C THR A 80 8.28 7.81 23.37
N GLY A 81 8.52 9.07 23.77
CA GLY A 81 7.51 9.91 24.41
C GLY A 81 6.31 10.20 23.52
N PHE A 82 6.54 10.65 22.29
CA PHE A 82 5.47 10.88 21.32
C PHE A 82 4.79 9.58 20.90
N GLY A 83 5.56 8.50 20.67
CA GLY A 83 5.03 7.20 20.27
C GLY A 83 4.12 6.61 21.34
N GLY A 84 4.55 6.65 22.60
CA GLY A 84 3.73 6.24 23.74
C GLY A 84 2.49 7.12 23.92
N GLY A 85 2.63 8.44 23.74
CA GLY A 85 1.51 9.39 23.83
C GLY A 85 0.44 9.15 22.75
N PHE A 86 0.84 8.98 21.49
CA PHE A 86 -0.08 8.70 20.40
C PHE A 86 -0.68 7.29 20.50
N LEU A 87 0.08 6.30 20.96
CA LEU A 87 -0.43 4.96 21.20
C LEU A 87 -1.51 4.98 22.29
N ALA A 88 -1.24 5.65 23.42
CA ALA A 88 -2.21 5.81 24.50
C ALA A 88 -3.47 6.55 24.03
N LEU A 89 -3.31 7.66 23.31
CA LEU A 89 -4.44 8.41 22.75
C LEU A 89 -5.28 7.56 21.80
N THR A 90 -4.62 6.80 20.91
CA THR A 90 -5.32 5.96 19.93
C THR A 90 -6.06 4.82 20.63
N GLN A 91 -5.44 4.17 21.61
CA GLN A 91 -6.08 3.13 22.42
C GLN A 91 -7.30 3.68 23.18
N LEU A 92 -7.21 4.90 23.73
CA LEU A 92 -8.32 5.52 24.45
C LEU A 92 -9.50 5.88 23.53
N VAL A 93 -9.21 6.32 22.29
CA VAL A 93 -10.25 6.74 21.34
C VAL A 93 -10.84 5.56 20.57
N ALA A 94 -10.00 4.62 20.11
CA ALA A 94 -10.41 3.48 19.31
C ALA A 94 -10.90 2.28 20.13
N GLY A 95 -10.67 2.28 21.44
CA GLY A 95 -11.06 1.20 22.35
C GLY A 95 -9.98 0.13 22.53
N ASN A 96 -10.36 -0.95 23.21
CA ASN A 96 -9.39 -1.92 23.72
C ASN A 96 -8.72 -2.78 22.65
N ASP A 97 -9.30 -2.86 21.45
CA ASP A 97 -8.86 -3.82 20.41
C ASP A 97 -7.83 -3.23 19.44
N PHE A 98 -7.44 -1.95 19.58
CA PHE A 98 -6.54 -1.31 18.63
C PHE A 98 -5.17 -2.01 18.54
N ILE A 99 -4.54 -2.33 19.68
CA ILE A 99 -3.27 -3.06 19.70
C ILE A 99 -3.43 -4.45 19.07
N ASP A 100 -4.53 -5.15 19.35
CA ASP A 100 -4.79 -6.49 18.80
C ASP A 100 -4.97 -6.45 17.28
N HIS A 101 -5.62 -5.40 16.76
CA HIS A 101 -5.74 -5.15 15.33
C HIS A 101 -4.41 -4.74 14.69
N LEU A 102 -3.60 -3.93 15.38
CA LEU A 102 -2.26 -3.54 14.92
C LEU A 102 -1.32 -4.75 14.83
N LEU A 103 -1.46 -5.70 15.76
CA LEU A 103 -0.71 -6.97 15.82
C LEU A 103 -1.45 -8.13 15.14
N SER A 104 -2.41 -7.81 14.26
CA SER A 104 -3.09 -8.81 13.45
C SER A 104 -2.09 -9.57 12.59
N PRO A 105 -2.19 -10.91 12.52
CA PRO A 105 -1.25 -11.71 11.76
C PRO A 105 -1.40 -11.42 10.27
N ARG A 106 -0.29 -11.39 9.54
CA ARG A 106 -0.28 -11.33 8.08
C ARG A 106 0.66 -12.37 7.53
N ILE A 107 0.19 -13.13 6.54
CA ILE A 107 1.00 -14.14 5.87
C ILE A 107 2.05 -13.44 5.01
N PHE A 108 3.28 -13.94 5.10
CA PHE A 108 4.39 -13.50 4.28
C PHE A 108 4.67 -14.52 3.17
N GLY A 109 4.86 -14.02 1.95
CA GLY A 109 5.24 -14.81 0.79
C GLY A 109 6.38 -14.17 -0.01
N TRP A 110 7.49 -14.89 -0.15
CA TRP A 110 8.60 -14.51 -1.03
C TRP A 110 8.20 -14.26 -2.50
N PRO A 111 7.26 -15.01 -3.11
CA PRO A 111 6.80 -14.72 -4.46
C PRO A 111 6.22 -13.31 -4.61
N GLY A 112 5.47 -12.83 -3.61
CA GLY A 112 4.92 -11.47 -3.58
C GLY A 112 6.03 -10.42 -3.53
N ALA A 113 6.96 -10.55 -2.58
CA ALA A 113 8.10 -9.65 -2.45
C ALA A 113 8.91 -9.56 -3.75
N ARG A 114 9.23 -10.72 -4.36
CA ARG A 114 9.95 -10.79 -5.63
C ARG A 114 9.16 -10.13 -6.77
N TYR A 115 7.86 -10.42 -6.87
CA TYR A 115 7.00 -9.86 -7.91
C TYR A 115 6.96 -8.33 -7.84
N HIS A 116 6.73 -7.77 -6.65
CA HIS A 116 6.67 -6.33 -6.45
C HIS A 116 8.02 -5.65 -6.65
N LEU A 117 9.12 -6.25 -6.16
CA LEU A 117 10.47 -5.76 -6.43
C LEU A 117 10.78 -5.75 -7.93
N LEU A 118 10.52 -6.84 -8.66
CA LEU A 118 10.78 -6.88 -10.11
C LEU A 118 9.93 -5.87 -10.87
N LYS A 119 8.69 -5.65 -10.44
CA LYS A 119 7.82 -4.61 -11.01
C LYS A 119 8.40 -3.22 -10.77
N TYR A 120 8.88 -2.93 -9.56
CA TYR A 120 9.57 -1.68 -9.23
C TYR A 120 10.83 -1.50 -10.07
N LEU A 121 11.73 -2.49 -10.09
CA LEU A 121 12.96 -2.45 -10.87
C LEU A 121 12.70 -2.24 -12.37
N ARG A 122 11.66 -2.87 -12.93
CA ARG A 122 11.28 -2.69 -14.34
C ARG A 122 10.81 -1.27 -14.61
N LEU A 123 10.00 -0.71 -13.71
CA LEU A 123 9.42 0.63 -13.86
C LEU A 123 10.43 1.75 -13.58
N PHE A 124 11.44 1.53 -12.73
CA PHE A 124 12.40 2.55 -12.32
C PHE A 124 13.84 2.25 -12.77
N LYS A 125 14.04 1.35 -13.75
CA LYS A 125 15.37 0.90 -14.20
C LYS A 125 16.31 2.03 -14.61
N PHE A 126 15.82 3.03 -15.36
CA PHE A 126 16.63 4.15 -15.82
C PHE A 126 16.92 5.17 -14.71
N PRO A 127 15.94 5.60 -13.90
CA PRO A 127 16.22 6.40 -12.70
C PRO A 127 17.22 5.72 -11.75
N LEU A 128 17.05 4.42 -11.49
CA LEU A 128 17.95 3.65 -10.64
C LEU A 128 19.36 3.60 -11.22
N ALA A 129 19.50 3.30 -12.51
CA ALA A 129 20.81 3.26 -13.17
C ALA A 129 21.48 4.64 -13.15
N ALA A 130 20.73 5.71 -13.43
CA ALA A 130 21.25 7.07 -13.39
C ALA A 130 21.76 7.45 -11.99
N VAL A 131 20.94 7.25 -10.95
CA VAL A 131 21.32 7.53 -9.56
C VAL A 131 22.48 6.63 -9.10
N ALA A 132 22.51 5.36 -9.49
CA ALA A 132 23.60 4.44 -9.15
C ALA A 132 24.93 4.87 -9.79
N LEU A 133 24.93 5.29 -11.07
CA LEU A 133 26.11 5.85 -11.73
C LEU A 133 26.52 7.20 -11.11
N GLY A 134 25.54 7.99 -10.67
CA GLY A 134 25.74 9.25 -9.94
C GLY A 134 26.11 9.07 -8.46
N ALA A 135 26.12 7.84 -7.94
CA ALA A 135 26.21 7.57 -6.50
C ALA A 135 27.40 8.24 -5.80
N PRO A 136 28.63 8.30 -6.37
CA PRO A 136 29.73 9.02 -5.71
C PRO A 136 29.45 10.51 -5.48
N SER A 137 28.57 11.12 -6.28
CA SER A 137 28.18 12.53 -6.18
C SER A 137 26.96 12.73 -5.27
N VAL A 138 26.05 11.74 -5.22
CA VAL A 138 24.81 11.80 -4.43
C VAL A 138 25.05 11.33 -2.99
N LEU A 139 25.84 10.28 -2.82
CA LEU A 139 26.08 9.55 -1.57
C LEU A 139 27.46 9.87 -0.98
N ALA A 140 27.96 11.08 -1.23
CA ALA A 140 29.20 11.57 -0.64
C ALA A 140 29.14 11.54 0.90
N GLY A 141 30.30 11.55 1.56
CA GLY A 141 30.40 11.32 3.02
C GLY A 141 29.60 12.28 3.89
N ASP A 142 29.34 13.51 3.42
CA ASP A 142 28.46 14.49 4.07
C ASP A 142 26.95 14.17 3.95
N ARG A 143 26.58 13.27 3.03
CA ARG A 143 25.20 12.90 2.65
C ARG A 143 24.84 11.46 2.98
N MET A 144 25.54 10.88 3.96
CA MET A 144 25.29 9.51 4.43
C MET A 144 23.80 9.24 4.72
N ILE A 145 23.05 10.23 5.21
CA ILE A 145 21.60 10.12 5.43
C ILE A 145 20.83 9.69 4.17
N LEU A 146 21.20 10.18 2.98
CA LEU A 146 20.57 9.77 1.72
C LEU A 146 20.91 8.32 1.37
N ALA A 147 22.14 7.88 1.64
CA ALA A 147 22.56 6.49 1.38
C ALA A 147 21.80 5.51 2.27
N VAL A 148 21.66 5.84 3.55
CA VAL A 148 20.91 5.03 4.51
C VAL A 148 19.43 5.04 4.16
N TRP A 149 18.85 6.21 3.88
CA TRP A 149 17.45 6.33 3.49
C TRP A 149 17.15 5.49 2.24
N GLY A 150 17.88 5.66 1.15
CA GLY A 150 17.64 4.91 -0.07
C GLY A 150 17.78 3.38 0.10
N THR A 151 18.81 2.95 0.84
CA THR A 151 19.02 1.53 1.13
C THR A 151 17.90 0.96 2.00
N ALA A 152 17.53 1.69 3.07
CA ALA A 152 16.46 1.30 3.97
C ALA A 152 15.11 1.27 3.23
N ALA A 153 14.78 2.28 2.42
CA ALA A 153 13.53 2.37 1.68
C ALA A 153 13.36 1.21 0.70
N ILE A 154 14.39 0.87 -0.08
CA ILE A 154 14.32 -0.28 -1.01
C ILE A 154 14.26 -1.60 -0.24
N GLY A 155 15.07 -1.75 0.81
CA GLY A 155 15.13 -2.98 1.61
C GLY A 155 13.82 -3.27 2.34
N THR A 156 13.27 -2.27 3.04
CA THR A 156 12.02 -2.40 3.79
C THR A 156 10.84 -2.54 2.83
N ALA A 157 10.79 -1.79 1.72
CA ALA A 157 9.77 -1.97 0.69
C ALA A 157 9.75 -3.41 0.15
N THR A 158 10.92 -3.97 -0.12
CA THR A 158 11.06 -5.35 -0.62
C THR A 158 10.49 -6.35 0.37
N ILE A 159 10.90 -6.26 1.64
CA ILE A 159 10.43 -7.17 2.69
C ILE A 159 8.93 -6.98 2.93
N LEU A 160 8.48 -5.74 3.13
CA LEU A 160 7.09 -5.45 3.47
C LEU A 160 6.12 -5.76 2.33
N SER A 161 6.57 -5.66 1.07
CA SER A 161 5.78 -6.07 -0.10
C SER A 161 5.54 -7.59 -0.22
N GLY A 162 6.19 -8.38 0.65
CA GLY A 162 5.94 -9.82 0.76
C GLY A 162 4.73 -10.19 1.58
N PHE A 163 4.18 -9.28 2.39
CA PHE A 163 2.98 -9.57 3.18
C PHE A 163 1.72 -9.50 2.30
N GLU A 164 0.76 -10.38 2.57
CA GLU A 164 -0.55 -10.31 1.90
C GLU A 164 -1.26 -8.98 2.19
N GLY A 165 -2.07 -8.53 1.22
CA GLY A 165 -2.75 -7.23 1.29
C GLY A 165 -1.83 -6.02 1.08
N THR A 166 -0.57 -6.24 0.73
CA THR A 166 0.36 -5.17 0.32
C THR A 166 0.48 -5.09 -1.20
N SER A 167 1.00 -3.97 -1.70
CA SER A 167 1.20 -3.78 -3.13
C SER A 167 2.41 -2.91 -3.40
N TYR A 168 2.47 -2.31 -4.59
CA TYR A 168 3.52 -1.39 -4.99
C TYR A 168 3.58 -0.10 -4.14
N ASN A 169 2.58 0.19 -3.30
CA ASN A 169 2.65 1.26 -2.30
C ASN A 169 3.86 1.15 -1.39
N MET A 170 4.33 -0.06 -1.12
CA MET A 170 5.52 -0.27 -0.29
C MET A 170 6.77 0.41 -0.87
N PHE A 171 6.84 0.60 -2.19
CA PHE A 171 7.97 1.24 -2.88
C PHE A 171 7.80 2.75 -3.09
N GLN A 172 6.76 3.37 -2.53
CA GLN A 172 6.52 4.81 -2.70
C GLN A 172 7.65 5.65 -2.09
N ASP A 173 8.09 5.32 -0.87
CA ASP A 173 9.22 5.96 -0.18
C ASP A 173 10.50 5.87 -1.04
N ALA A 174 10.77 4.68 -1.61
CA ALA A 174 11.90 4.49 -2.52
C ALA A 174 11.80 5.32 -3.81
N ALA A 175 10.60 5.50 -4.37
CA ALA A 175 10.38 6.33 -5.54
C ALA A 175 10.58 7.83 -5.23
N VAL A 176 10.14 8.28 -4.06
CA VAL A 176 10.37 9.64 -3.55
C VAL A 176 11.87 9.89 -3.35
N PHE A 177 12.56 8.95 -2.69
CA PHE A 177 14.01 8.97 -2.56
C PHE A 177 14.69 9.11 -3.93
N LEU A 178 14.29 8.32 -4.94
CA LEU A 178 14.87 8.41 -6.29
C LEU A 178 14.70 9.80 -6.91
N GLY A 179 13.53 10.43 -6.74
CA GLY A 179 13.29 11.80 -7.21
C GLY A 179 14.25 12.80 -6.58
N ILE A 180 14.46 12.73 -5.27
CA ILE A 180 15.38 13.61 -4.54
C ILE A 180 16.84 13.31 -4.92
N ALA A 181 17.24 12.04 -4.97
CA ALA A 181 18.57 11.61 -5.37
C ALA A 181 18.91 12.07 -6.79
N ALA A 182 17.94 12.01 -7.71
CA ALA A 182 18.08 12.54 -9.06
C ALA A 182 18.26 14.06 -9.08
N GLY A 183 17.51 14.82 -8.28
CA GLY A 183 17.68 16.26 -8.13
C GLY A 183 19.07 16.65 -7.59
N VAL A 184 19.54 15.94 -6.57
CA VAL A 184 20.89 16.11 -5.99
C VAL A 184 21.96 15.78 -7.04
N MET A 185 21.81 14.68 -7.76
CA MET A 185 22.72 14.29 -8.84
C MET A 185 22.83 15.38 -9.90
N MET A 186 21.69 15.90 -10.39
CA MET A 186 21.65 16.97 -11.38
C MET A 186 22.32 18.26 -10.88
N SER A 187 22.11 18.60 -9.60
CA SER A 187 22.74 19.75 -8.95
C SER A 187 24.27 19.61 -8.91
N GLU A 188 24.79 18.42 -8.58
CA GLU A 188 26.23 18.16 -8.55
C GLU A 188 26.85 18.10 -9.95
N LEU A 189 26.16 17.50 -10.92
CA LEU A 189 26.61 17.48 -12.31
C LEU A 189 26.75 18.90 -12.87
N ARG A 190 25.84 19.82 -12.51
CA ARG A 190 25.91 21.23 -12.90
C ARG A 190 27.14 21.95 -12.33
N LYS A 191 27.64 21.53 -11.17
CA LYS A 191 28.84 22.13 -10.54
C LYS A 191 30.15 21.62 -11.16
N ARG A 192 30.11 20.50 -11.87
CA ARG A 192 31.29 19.92 -12.52
C ARG A 192 31.45 20.52 -13.91
N ASP A 193 32.68 20.93 -14.24
CA ASP A 193 33.07 21.20 -15.63
C ASP A 193 33.16 19.87 -16.37
N ILE A 194 32.02 19.43 -16.90
CA ILE A 194 31.96 18.24 -17.75
C ILE A 194 32.56 18.63 -19.10
N THR A 195 33.80 18.21 -19.34
CA THR A 195 34.47 18.36 -20.63
C THR A 195 34.42 17.04 -21.39
N GLY A 196 34.17 17.09 -22.71
CA GLY A 196 34.15 15.90 -23.56
C GLY A 196 33.00 15.86 -24.57
N ARG A 197 33.05 14.86 -25.47
CA ARG A 197 32.17 14.73 -26.64
C ARG A 197 30.68 14.66 -26.33
N PHE A 198 30.31 14.28 -25.10
CA PHE A 198 28.91 14.12 -24.65
C PHE A 198 28.47 15.13 -23.61
N ALA A 199 29.32 16.10 -23.24
CA ALA A 199 29.03 17.09 -22.19
C ALA A 199 27.74 17.87 -22.45
N GLY A 200 27.49 18.27 -23.69
CA GLY A 200 26.26 18.99 -24.08
C GLY A 200 25.02 18.11 -24.18
N ALA A 201 25.17 16.80 -24.38
CA ALA A 201 24.03 15.88 -24.55
C ALA A 201 23.48 15.37 -23.21
N LEU A 202 24.33 15.24 -22.19
CA LEU A 202 23.94 14.75 -20.87
C LEU A 202 22.80 15.53 -20.20
N PRO A 203 22.82 16.88 -20.12
CA PRO A 203 21.72 17.64 -19.52
C PRO A 203 20.42 17.56 -20.34
N LEU A 204 20.50 17.26 -21.63
CA LEU A 204 19.32 17.10 -22.49
C LEU A 204 18.67 15.73 -22.30
N VAL A 205 19.46 14.65 -22.19
CA VAL A 205 18.96 13.27 -22.15
C VAL A 205 18.55 12.83 -20.73
N LEU A 206 19.31 13.25 -19.72
CA LEU A 206 19.17 12.76 -18.35
C LEU A 206 17.77 13.04 -17.73
N PRO A 207 17.13 14.20 -17.94
CA PRO A 207 15.76 14.42 -17.48
C PRO A 207 14.75 13.42 -18.07
N PHE A 208 14.91 13.00 -19.33
CA PHE A 208 14.02 12.00 -19.94
C PHE A 208 14.25 10.61 -19.37
N LEU A 209 15.51 10.25 -19.07
CA LEU A 209 15.82 8.97 -18.43
C LEU A 209 15.27 8.90 -17.00
N ILE A 210 15.38 9.99 -16.24
CA ILE A 210 14.81 10.11 -14.89
C ILE A 210 13.28 10.16 -14.94
N GLY A 211 12.72 10.83 -15.94
CA GLY A 211 11.28 10.96 -16.16
C GLY A 211 10.61 9.74 -16.79
N GLU A 212 11.35 8.66 -17.10
CA GLU A 212 10.81 7.50 -17.80
C GLU A 212 9.54 6.90 -17.17
N PRO A 213 9.39 6.75 -15.84
CA PRO A 213 8.16 6.24 -15.26
C PRO A 213 6.92 7.08 -15.59
N ILE A 214 7.10 8.40 -15.73
CA ILE A 214 6.04 9.35 -16.10
C ILE A 214 5.79 9.26 -17.61
N LEU A 215 6.86 9.30 -18.42
CA LEU A 215 6.78 9.25 -19.88
C LEU A 215 6.14 7.95 -20.37
N ALA A 216 6.43 6.82 -19.71
CA ALA A 216 5.83 5.52 -20.00
C ALA A 216 4.31 5.50 -19.81
N ARG A 217 3.73 6.46 -19.06
CA ARG A 217 2.28 6.58 -18.83
C ARG A 217 1.59 7.65 -19.67
N VAL A 218 2.35 8.45 -20.42
CA VAL A 218 1.78 9.53 -21.25
C VAL A 218 0.73 9.01 -22.25
N PRO A 219 0.93 7.87 -22.97
CA PRO A 219 -0.09 7.36 -23.87
C PRO A 219 -1.41 7.00 -23.17
N ASP A 220 -1.33 6.35 -22.00
CA ASP A 220 -2.51 6.00 -21.19
C ASP A 220 -3.26 7.25 -20.72
N ILE A 221 -2.53 8.27 -20.26
CA ILE A 221 -3.10 9.53 -19.78
C ILE A 221 -3.77 10.28 -20.95
N ALA A 222 -3.12 10.35 -22.11
CA ALA A 222 -3.67 10.99 -23.30
C ALA A 222 -4.94 10.27 -23.78
N ALA A 223 -4.93 8.94 -23.81
CA ALA A 223 -6.11 8.15 -24.15
C ALA A 223 -7.26 8.36 -23.15
N GLN A 224 -6.97 8.41 -21.85
CA GLN A 224 -7.98 8.70 -20.82
C GLN A 224 -8.56 10.12 -20.95
N ALA A 225 -7.71 11.12 -21.22
CA ALA A 225 -8.17 12.49 -21.45
C ALA A 225 -9.07 12.58 -22.69
N TYR A 226 -8.69 11.91 -23.78
CA TYR A 226 -9.45 11.87 -25.02
C TYR A 226 -10.81 11.17 -24.85
N HIS A 227 -10.86 10.09 -24.07
CA HIS A 227 -12.08 9.32 -23.79
C HIS A 227 -12.79 9.72 -22.48
N SER A 228 -12.49 10.89 -21.93
CA SER A 228 -12.98 11.33 -20.62
C SER A 228 -14.50 11.23 -20.46
N ARG A 229 -15.29 11.65 -21.46
CA ARG A 229 -16.76 11.52 -21.42
C ARG A 229 -17.23 10.07 -21.37
N ALA A 230 -16.60 9.18 -22.13
CA ALA A 230 -16.96 7.77 -22.13
C ALA A 230 -16.61 7.12 -20.78
N ILE A 231 -15.48 7.49 -20.18
CA ILE A 231 -15.07 7.05 -18.85
C ILE A 231 -16.07 7.54 -17.79
N LEU A 232 -16.42 8.82 -17.80
CA LEU A 232 -17.40 9.38 -16.85
C LEU A 232 -18.77 8.70 -16.96
N ASN A 233 -19.25 8.47 -18.20
CA ASN A 233 -20.51 7.77 -18.41
C ASN A 233 -20.43 6.30 -17.94
N ALA A 234 -19.29 5.65 -18.13
CA ALA A 234 -19.08 4.29 -17.63
C ALA A 234 -19.05 4.27 -16.09
N ASP A 235 -18.40 5.24 -15.44
CA ASP A 235 -18.35 5.36 -13.99
C ASP A 235 -19.74 5.65 -13.39
N GLN A 236 -20.55 6.50 -14.03
CA GLN A 236 -21.94 6.73 -13.65
C GLN A 236 -22.78 5.45 -13.72
N LYS A 237 -22.68 4.69 -14.82
CA LYS A 237 -23.37 3.40 -14.95
C LYS A 237 -22.91 2.39 -13.89
N ARG A 238 -21.61 2.35 -13.58
CA ARG A 238 -21.09 1.50 -12.51
C ARG A 238 -21.62 1.91 -11.15
N GLN A 239 -21.76 3.21 -10.89
CA GLN A 239 -22.37 3.72 -9.66
C GLN A 239 -23.85 3.32 -9.55
N GLU A 240 -24.62 3.44 -10.64
CA GLU A 240 -26.02 3.00 -10.67
C GLU A 240 -26.16 1.50 -10.39
N LEU A 241 -25.31 0.67 -11.03
CA LEU A 241 -25.26 -0.77 -10.78
C LEU A 241 -24.88 -1.10 -9.33
N PHE A 242 -23.90 -0.37 -8.78
CA PHE A 242 -23.46 -0.54 -7.39
C PHE A 242 -24.62 -0.29 -6.42
N LEU A 243 -25.37 0.80 -6.63
CA LEU A 243 -26.53 1.13 -5.80
C LEU A 243 -27.65 0.10 -5.96
N ALA A 244 -27.91 -0.38 -7.18
CA ALA A 244 -28.91 -1.42 -7.42
C ALA A 244 -28.53 -2.76 -6.75
N ASP A 245 -27.25 -3.08 -6.66
CA ASP A 245 -26.76 -4.26 -5.95
C ASP A 245 -26.82 -4.10 -4.43
N ALA A 246 -26.48 -2.91 -3.92
CA ALA A 246 -26.66 -2.58 -2.51
C ALA A 246 -28.14 -2.65 -2.11
N GLU A 247 -29.06 -2.18 -2.96
CA GLU A 247 -30.50 -2.29 -2.73
C GLU A 247 -30.96 -3.75 -2.75
N TYR A 248 -30.48 -4.57 -3.69
CA TYR A 248 -30.74 -6.01 -3.70
C TYR A 248 -30.31 -6.68 -2.39
N ILE A 249 -29.11 -6.33 -1.88
CA ILE A 249 -28.65 -6.80 -0.57
C ILE A 249 -29.57 -6.29 0.54
N ALA A 250 -30.00 -5.02 0.52
CA ALA A 250 -30.83 -4.39 1.55
C ALA A 250 -32.25 -4.99 1.65
N GLN A 251 -32.78 -5.55 0.56
CA GLN A 251 -34.10 -6.18 0.54
C GLN A 251 -34.15 -7.57 1.20
N GLY A 252 -33.01 -8.26 1.37
CA GLY A 252 -32.97 -9.57 2.03
C GLY A 252 -33.40 -9.54 3.51
N HIS A 253 -33.93 -10.64 4.03
CA HIS A 253 -34.14 -10.79 5.47
C HIS A 253 -33.08 -11.74 6.04
N GLY A 254 -32.13 -11.20 6.80
CA GLY A 254 -31.12 -11.99 7.52
C GLY A 254 -29.71 -11.42 7.46
N PRO A 255 -28.74 -12.09 8.11
CA PRO A 255 -27.31 -11.81 8.03
C PRO A 255 -26.78 -11.83 6.58
N VAL A 256 -25.81 -10.97 6.27
CA VAL A 256 -25.18 -10.90 4.93
C VAL A 256 -23.67 -10.86 5.08
N ILE A 257 -22.96 -11.56 4.21
CA ILE A 257 -21.51 -11.43 4.04
C ILE A 257 -21.25 -10.79 2.67
N CYS A 258 -20.39 -9.77 2.63
CA CYS A 258 -19.91 -9.20 1.37
C CYS A 258 -18.38 -9.22 1.33
N GLU A 259 -17.82 -9.69 0.22
CA GLU A 259 -16.40 -9.50 -0.09
C GLU A 259 -16.09 -8.01 -0.30
N SER A 260 -17.02 -7.27 -0.91
CA SER A 260 -17.00 -5.81 -0.92
C SER A 260 -17.66 -5.26 0.34
N LEU A 261 -16.84 -4.89 1.33
CA LEU A 261 -17.34 -4.29 2.58
C LEU A 261 -18.16 -3.02 2.33
N LEU A 262 -17.83 -2.26 1.29
CA LEU A 262 -18.56 -1.06 0.91
C LEU A 262 -19.99 -1.39 0.47
N LEU A 263 -20.23 -2.50 -0.25
CA LEU A 263 -21.59 -2.92 -0.62
C LEU A 263 -22.46 -3.20 0.60
N CYS A 264 -21.95 -4.00 1.55
CA CYS A 264 -22.68 -4.31 2.78
C CYS A 264 -22.94 -3.05 3.61
N TYR A 265 -21.95 -2.16 3.71
CA TYR A 265 -22.09 -0.88 4.41
C TYR A 265 -23.17 0.00 3.75
N THR A 266 -23.13 0.19 2.44
CA THR A 266 -24.13 0.99 1.70
C THR A 266 -25.53 0.36 1.77
N ALA A 267 -25.62 -0.97 1.81
CA ALA A 267 -26.89 -1.69 2.00
C ALA A 267 -27.44 -1.60 3.44
N GLY A 268 -26.76 -0.90 4.36
CA GLY A 268 -27.17 -0.77 5.75
C GLY A 268 -27.05 -2.07 6.55
N ARG A 269 -26.21 -3.01 6.10
CA ARG A 269 -26.03 -4.29 6.78
C ARG A 269 -24.97 -4.18 7.89
N PRO A 270 -25.17 -4.90 9.02
CA PRO A 270 -24.16 -4.94 10.07
C PRO A 270 -22.87 -5.58 9.54
N PHE A 271 -21.74 -5.08 10.02
CA PHE A 271 -20.44 -5.66 9.75
C PHE A 271 -20.27 -6.96 10.56
N ILE A 272 -20.37 -8.11 9.90
CA ILE A 272 -20.27 -9.43 10.53
C ILE A 272 -18.87 -10.02 10.38
N LEU A 273 -18.24 -9.79 9.24
CA LEU A 273 -16.99 -10.42 8.84
C LEU A 273 -16.22 -9.48 7.92
N ASP A 274 -14.91 -9.33 8.15
CA ASP A 274 -13.98 -8.86 7.12
C ASP A 274 -13.30 -10.08 6.50
N PRO A 275 -13.67 -10.45 5.25
CA PRO A 275 -13.12 -11.65 4.62
C PRO A 275 -11.59 -11.69 4.64
N PHE A 276 -10.93 -10.57 4.33
CA PHE A 276 -9.46 -10.54 4.27
C PHE A 276 -8.83 -10.81 5.64
N ASN A 277 -9.20 -10.02 6.64
CA ASN A 277 -8.62 -10.15 7.97
C ASN A 277 -9.02 -11.48 8.60
N SER A 278 -10.29 -11.88 8.50
CA SER A 278 -10.75 -13.17 9.01
C SER A 278 -10.01 -14.34 8.38
N ARG A 279 -9.73 -14.31 7.07
CA ARG A 279 -8.88 -15.32 6.42
C ARG A 279 -7.47 -15.35 7.02
N GLN A 280 -6.84 -14.19 7.26
CA GLN A 280 -5.51 -14.16 7.92
C GLN A 280 -5.58 -14.80 9.31
N TYR A 281 -6.62 -14.48 10.10
CA TYR A 281 -6.82 -15.08 11.41
C TYR A 281 -7.05 -16.60 11.31
N MET A 282 -7.84 -17.08 10.35
CA MET A 282 -8.06 -18.52 10.13
C MET A 282 -6.77 -19.25 9.77
N LEU A 283 -6.01 -18.73 8.80
CA LEU A 283 -4.76 -19.34 8.36
C LEU A 283 -3.65 -19.30 9.42
N SER A 284 -3.71 -18.33 10.33
CA SER A 284 -2.82 -18.26 11.49
C SER A 284 -3.29 -19.10 12.69
N GLY A 285 -4.44 -19.77 12.58
CA GLY A 285 -5.04 -20.56 13.66
C GLY A 285 -5.67 -19.75 14.80
N ARG A 286 -5.85 -18.44 14.61
CA ARG A 286 -6.45 -17.52 15.60
C ARG A 286 -7.97 -17.37 15.46
N LEU A 287 -8.57 -17.85 14.37
CA LEU A 287 -10.01 -17.91 14.17
C LEU A 287 -10.40 -19.31 13.67
N ASP A 288 -11.38 -19.93 14.31
CA ASP A 288 -11.85 -21.24 13.89
C ASP A 288 -12.69 -21.13 12.60
N GLN A 289 -12.13 -21.61 11.49
CA GLN A 289 -12.84 -21.61 10.21
C GLN A 289 -14.04 -22.57 10.20
N ALA A 290 -14.05 -23.62 11.03
CA ALA A 290 -15.13 -24.60 11.07
C ALA A 290 -16.44 -23.96 11.51
N GLU A 291 -16.37 -22.94 12.37
CA GLU A 291 -17.53 -22.18 12.81
C GLU A 291 -18.18 -21.42 11.65
N LEU A 292 -17.39 -20.73 10.82
CA LEU A 292 -17.93 -20.03 9.65
C LEU A 292 -18.54 -21.02 8.64
N VAL A 293 -17.85 -22.13 8.38
CA VAL A 293 -18.35 -23.21 7.52
C VAL A 293 -19.67 -23.79 8.04
N ARG A 294 -19.78 -23.99 9.36
CA ARG A 294 -21.01 -24.48 10.02
C ARG A 294 -22.18 -23.51 9.84
N ARG A 295 -21.95 -22.21 10.00
CA ARG A 295 -22.98 -21.17 9.80
C ARG A 295 -23.43 -21.06 8.35
N ILE A 296 -22.49 -21.19 7.40
CA ILE A 296 -22.79 -21.30 5.97
C ILE A 296 -23.65 -22.53 5.72
N ALA A 297 -23.25 -23.71 6.20
CA ALA A 297 -24.00 -24.95 6.04
C ALA A 297 -25.40 -24.91 6.66
N ALA A 298 -25.60 -24.11 7.71
CA ALA A 298 -26.90 -23.87 8.34
C ALA A 298 -27.79 -22.85 7.60
N HIS A 299 -27.36 -22.35 6.44
CA HIS A 299 -28.04 -21.30 5.68
C HIS A 299 -28.33 -20.02 6.48
N GLU A 300 -27.43 -19.67 7.41
CA GLU A 300 -27.64 -18.51 8.28
C GLU A 300 -27.58 -17.18 7.53
N PHE A 301 -26.85 -17.12 6.41
CA PHE A 301 -26.70 -15.91 5.63
C PHE A 301 -27.77 -15.84 4.54
N ALA A 302 -28.49 -14.73 4.46
CA ALA A 302 -29.48 -14.50 3.41
C ALA A 302 -28.80 -14.30 2.05
N VAL A 303 -27.66 -13.60 2.06
CA VAL A 303 -26.85 -13.33 0.86
C VAL A 303 -25.36 -13.43 1.23
N ILE A 304 -24.58 -14.06 0.34
CA ILE A 304 -23.11 -14.01 0.37
C ILE A 304 -22.64 -13.42 -0.97
N GLN A 305 -22.04 -12.23 -0.95
CA GLN A 305 -21.50 -11.58 -2.13
C GLN A 305 -20.01 -11.87 -2.26
N LEU A 306 -19.60 -12.36 -3.43
CA LEU A 306 -18.21 -12.64 -3.82
C LEU A 306 -17.87 -11.87 -5.08
N HIS A 307 -16.61 -11.47 -5.28
CA HIS A 307 -16.20 -10.74 -6.51
C HIS A 307 -16.28 -11.61 -7.76
N ALA A 308 -16.33 -12.94 -7.63
CA ALA A 308 -16.43 -13.85 -8.75
C ALA A 308 -17.16 -15.16 -8.41
N ASP A 309 -17.46 -15.94 -9.44
CA ASP A 309 -18.12 -17.24 -9.30
C ASP A 309 -17.16 -18.26 -8.68
N VAL A 310 -17.69 -18.95 -7.68
CA VAL A 310 -17.16 -20.18 -7.11
C VAL A 310 -17.49 -21.33 -8.07
N CYS A 311 -16.49 -21.88 -8.74
CA CYS A 311 -16.62 -23.07 -9.57
C CYS A 311 -15.27 -23.75 -9.78
N ASP A 312 -15.29 -25.02 -10.16
CA ASP A 312 -14.11 -25.88 -10.38
C ASP A 312 -13.94 -26.23 -11.87
N ASP A 313 -13.95 -25.21 -12.72
CA ASP A 313 -13.72 -25.36 -14.17
C ASP A 313 -12.46 -24.60 -14.60
N PRO A 314 -11.35 -25.30 -14.93
CA PRO A 314 -10.12 -24.66 -15.39
C PRO A 314 -10.26 -23.90 -16.71
N THR A 315 -11.33 -24.13 -17.47
CA THR A 315 -11.55 -23.53 -18.80
C THR A 315 -12.37 -22.24 -18.75
N THR A 316 -13.02 -21.94 -17.62
CA THR A 316 -13.86 -20.74 -17.45
C THR A 316 -13.05 -19.62 -16.79
N PRO A 317 -12.74 -18.50 -17.47
CA PRO A 317 -11.89 -17.43 -16.91
C PRO A 317 -12.49 -16.70 -15.69
N SER A 318 -13.81 -16.75 -15.53
CA SER A 318 -14.55 -16.15 -14.40
C SER A 318 -14.72 -17.09 -13.22
N CYS A 319 -13.99 -18.22 -13.21
CA CYS A 319 -14.14 -19.33 -12.28
C CYS A 319 -13.00 -19.36 -11.25
N HIS A 320 -13.34 -19.29 -9.96
CA HIS A 320 -12.35 -19.05 -8.91
C HIS A 320 -12.31 -20.09 -7.79
N ILE A 321 -12.44 -21.38 -8.12
CA ILE A 321 -11.84 -22.43 -7.32
C ILE A 321 -10.76 -23.14 -8.15
N LEU A 322 -9.61 -23.40 -7.52
CA LEU A 322 -8.47 -24.21 -7.95
C LEU A 322 -7.48 -23.70 -9.02
N HIS A 323 -7.84 -22.86 -10.00
CA HIS A 323 -6.93 -22.63 -11.15
C HIS A 323 -6.43 -21.21 -11.43
N TYR A 324 -6.96 -20.18 -10.76
CA TYR A 324 -6.51 -18.81 -10.99
C TYR A 324 -5.39 -18.41 -10.01
N ARG A 325 -4.23 -18.04 -10.56
CA ARG A 325 -3.02 -17.63 -9.80
C ARG A 325 -3.20 -16.30 -9.05
N GLN A 326 -4.20 -15.51 -9.43
CA GLN A 326 -4.73 -14.40 -8.64
C GLN A 326 -5.93 -14.95 -7.85
N LYS A 327 -5.64 -15.69 -6.78
CA LYS A 327 -6.66 -16.27 -5.90
C LYS A 327 -7.60 -15.16 -5.38
N ILE A 328 -8.85 -15.53 -5.10
CA ILE A 328 -9.68 -14.73 -4.19
C ILE A 328 -9.02 -14.83 -2.81
N ASP A 329 -8.04 -13.96 -2.53
CA ASP A 329 -7.26 -13.96 -1.28
C ASP A 329 -8.07 -13.41 -0.09
N ARG A 330 -9.38 -13.60 -0.11
CA ARG A 330 -10.36 -13.07 0.84
C ARG A 330 -11.09 -14.18 1.61
N PHE A 331 -11.15 -15.40 1.09
CA PHE A 331 -11.73 -16.54 1.82
C PHE A 331 -10.79 -17.75 1.78
N THR A 332 -10.92 -18.68 2.73
CA THR A 332 -10.21 -19.97 2.65
C THR A 332 -10.92 -20.89 1.66
N ASP A 333 -10.19 -21.86 1.11
CA ASP A 333 -10.74 -22.80 0.14
C ASP A 333 -11.95 -23.55 0.75
N ASP A 334 -11.88 -23.96 2.03
CA ASP A 334 -12.97 -24.62 2.75
C ASP A 334 -14.24 -23.76 2.85
N VAL A 335 -14.09 -22.45 3.05
CA VAL A 335 -15.23 -21.51 3.07
C VAL A 335 -15.84 -21.38 1.69
N LEU A 336 -15.03 -21.29 0.64
CA LEU A 336 -15.53 -21.24 -0.74
C LEU A 336 -16.26 -22.53 -1.12
N TYR A 337 -15.72 -23.71 -0.78
CA TYR A 337 -16.40 -24.99 -0.98
C TYR A 337 -17.72 -25.08 -0.22
N ALA A 338 -17.79 -24.54 1.00
CA ALA A 338 -19.05 -24.48 1.75
C ALA A 338 -20.09 -23.60 1.04
N ILE A 339 -19.68 -22.43 0.52
CA ILE A 339 -20.57 -21.54 -0.23
C ILE A 339 -21.09 -22.25 -1.48
N ASP A 340 -20.22 -22.84 -2.29
CA ASP A 340 -20.64 -23.58 -3.50
C ASP A 340 -21.58 -24.74 -3.17
N ARG A 341 -21.32 -25.46 -2.08
CA ARG A 341 -22.12 -26.62 -1.67
C ARG A 341 -23.53 -26.22 -1.23
N TYR A 342 -23.67 -25.17 -0.41
CA TYR A 342 -24.92 -24.83 0.27
C TYR A 342 -25.68 -23.65 -0.34
N TYR A 343 -25.05 -22.87 -1.22
CA TYR A 343 -25.65 -21.70 -1.83
C TYR A 343 -25.61 -21.78 -3.37
N LYS A 344 -26.54 -21.11 -4.02
CA LYS A 344 -26.60 -20.95 -5.48
C LYS A 344 -26.57 -19.48 -5.86
N VAL A 345 -26.07 -19.19 -7.05
CA VAL A 345 -26.04 -17.80 -7.55
C VAL A 345 -27.47 -17.32 -7.81
N GLY A 346 -27.91 -16.32 -7.07
CA GLY A 346 -29.20 -15.64 -7.25
C GLY A 346 -29.13 -14.42 -8.16
N ARG A 347 -27.98 -13.73 -8.20
CA ARG A 347 -27.74 -12.55 -9.04
C ARG A 347 -26.27 -12.47 -9.44
N ARG A 348 -25.99 -11.88 -10.61
CA ARG A 348 -24.64 -11.53 -11.10
C ARG A 348 -24.63 -10.08 -11.56
N SER A 349 -23.53 -9.39 -11.32
CA SER A 349 -23.28 -8.02 -11.78
C SER A 349 -21.78 -7.77 -11.97
N ASP A 350 -21.43 -6.54 -12.37
CA ASP A 350 -20.05 -6.06 -12.43
C ASP A 350 -19.33 -6.06 -11.07
N PHE A 351 -20.08 -6.14 -9.96
CA PHE A 351 -19.55 -6.22 -8.60
C PHE A 351 -19.47 -7.65 -8.08
N GLY A 352 -19.83 -8.63 -8.90
CA GLY A 352 -19.63 -10.05 -8.65
C GLY A 352 -20.92 -10.84 -8.53
N SER A 353 -20.88 -11.89 -7.74
CA SER A 353 -21.91 -12.91 -7.65
C SER A 353 -22.53 -12.95 -6.26
N PHE A 354 -23.86 -13.02 -6.23
CA PHE A 354 -24.65 -12.97 -5.01
C PHE A 354 -25.28 -14.34 -4.80
N TYR A 355 -24.76 -15.03 -3.80
CA TYR A 355 -25.15 -16.39 -3.43
C TYR A 355 -26.31 -16.34 -2.43
N ILE A 356 -27.34 -17.13 -2.67
CA ILE A 356 -28.50 -17.32 -1.79
C ILE A 356 -28.62 -18.80 -1.39
N PRO A 357 -29.23 -19.13 -0.24
CA PRO A 357 -29.44 -20.52 0.16
C PRO A 357 -30.10 -21.38 -0.93
N LYS A 358 -29.66 -22.63 -1.08
CA LYS A 358 -30.15 -23.54 -2.11
C LYS A 358 -31.60 -23.95 -1.93
#